data_AF-A0A9P7KMF6-F1
#
_entry.id   AF-A0A9P7KMF6-F1
#
_cell.length_a   1.000
_cell.length_b   1.000
_cell.length_c   1.000
_cell.angle_alpha   90.00
_cell.angle_beta   90.00
_cell.angle_gamma   90.00
#
_symmetry.space_group_name_H-M   'P 1'
#
loop_
_entity.id
_entity.type
_entity.pdbx_description
1 polymer ?
#
loop_
_entity_poly.entity_id
_entity_poly.type
_entity_poly.pdbx_seq_one_letter_code
_entity_poly.pdbx_strand_id
1 'polypeptide(L)'
;MLDISNSSAQLGIIPQSASVNLSLQFYYSQNSSITGASLKADQYKSSQVNVLRTEKPASAPPEFPDYISYIILVEDAPADQQIAGNSKFDDMPALPKALEYFYYFQITDVDRFRATFGQFIVPKITNALDLTTKPPPPPPNPSVQFLGLNVGFSYLGLQMFNLDDDLLDDSFVKGQQQDAKSLGDAGTQRGNFWTPSWDAEYKVDIHGIFLITAYNDAVAAKFVSDMEAAFSITANRKSLKKVVLLKGAPRADPEARNDHFGYRGGMSNPQVRGVSFETPAQPEIRYPGSPIIPLGVIVMGYDGDEDKDKRPAWAKDGAFMVTRKLNNLVPEFDEFLLEHGPRIFPGLTPKAAADRLGARLFGRWKDGTPTELSPDAPDPAISGNDKRINNFTFDQSKGQTRCPFAAHMRKSNPRNDVSPVESVFRHFIRRHNMPYGNEVTAEERDGNGTIEERGLHVVCYASSIVRGFKFYQQAWYNEPNFPPNKPELPGMDPIFGQTGEEGQGVYRYMTGSNPTLEQQVMSFPKKFIDPRGGEYFFSPSISTLRDIIATN
;
A
#
# COMPACT_ATOMS: atom_id res chain seq x y z
N MET A 1 9.62 -40.56 5.70
CA MET A 1 10.80 -41.38 6.04
C MET A 1 10.35 -42.82 6.19
N LEU A 2 11.10 -43.77 5.64
CA LEU A 2 10.85 -45.20 5.82
C LEU A 2 12.14 -45.84 6.34
N ASP A 3 12.06 -46.63 7.41
CA ASP A 3 13.18 -47.46 7.86
C ASP A 3 13.46 -48.51 6.77
N ILE A 4 14.67 -48.51 6.21
CA ILE A 4 15.04 -49.37 5.09
C ILE A 4 15.14 -50.85 5.45
N SER A 5 15.26 -51.18 6.74
CA SER A 5 15.38 -52.56 7.21
C SER A 5 14.03 -53.27 7.31
N ASN A 6 12.96 -52.53 7.61
CA ASN A 6 11.63 -53.09 7.89
C ASN A 6 10.47 -52.37 7.16
N SER A 7 10.76 -51.32 6.39
CA SER A 7 9.80 -50.49 5.65
C SER A 7 8.73 -49.81 6.51
N SER A 8 8.98 -49.63 7.81
CA SER A 8 8.09 -48.88 8.71
C SER A 8 8.13 -47.38 8.42
N ALA A 9 6.96 -46.73 8.44
CA ALA A 9 6.84 -45.27 8.37
C ALA A 9 7.17 -44.56 9.70
N GLN A 10 7.46 -45.33 10.76
CA GLN A 10 7.91 -44.85 12.06
C GLN A 10 9.27 -45.46 12.39
N LEU A 11 10.25 -44.61 12.70
CA LEU A 11 11.57 -45.01 13.22
C LEU A 11 11.51 -44.99 14.75
N GLY A 12 11.46 -46.18 15.37
CA GLY A 12 11.56 -46.29 16.82
C GLY A 12 13.00 -46.08 17.27
N ILE A 13 13.29 -44.94 17.91
CA ILE A 13 14.60 -44.69 18.52
C ILE A 13 14.53 -45.18 19.97
N ILE A 14 15.15 -46.32 20.23
CA ILE A 14 15.30 -46.88 21.57
C ILE A 14 16.53 -46.22 22.21
N PRO A 15 16.51 -45.85 23.51
CA PRO A 15 17.71 -45.33 24.18
C PRO A 15 18.88 -46.31 24.06
N GLN A 16 20.00 -45.83 23.52
CA GLN A 16 21.24 -46.60 23.40
C GLN A 16 22.32 -45.92 24.24
N SER A 17 23.10 -46.72 24.97
CA SER A 17 24.23 -46.24 25.78
C SER A 17 25.51 -46.00 24.96
N ALA A 18 25.49 -46.30 23.66
CA ALA A 18 26.57 -46.05 22.72
C ALA A 18 26.13 -45.09 21.61
N SER A 19 27.06 -44.27 21.10
CA SER A 19 26.79 -43.36 19.97
C SER A 19 26.33 -44.13 18.74
N VAL A 20 25.17 -43.76 18.20
CA VAL A 20 24.64 -44.32 16.94
C VAL A 20 25.04 -43.42 15.78
N ASN A 21 25.75 -43.97 14.80
CA ASN A 21 26.03 -43.27 13.54
C ASN A 21 24.90 -43.54 12.54
N LEU A 22 24.12 -42.50 12.22
CA LEU A 22 23.07 -42.57 11.21
C LEU A 22 23.64 -42.13 9.86
N SER A 23 23.62 -43.03 8.88
CA SER A 23 23.91 -42.68 7.48
C SER A 23 22.60 -42.42 6.76
N LEU A 24 22.34 -41.15 6.43
CA LEU A 24 21.12 -40.71 5.76
C LEU A 24 21.41 -40.46 4.28
N GLN A 25 20.63 -41.08 3.40
CA GLN A 25 20.70 -40.86 1.95
C GLN A 25 19.39 -40.25 1.48
N PHE A 26 19.50 -39.14 0.75
CA PHE A 26 18.35 -38.35 0.31
C PHE A 26 18.20 -38.47 -1.20
N TYR A 27 16.96 -38.61 -1.64
CA TYR A 27 16.63 -38.73 -3.04
C TYR A 27 15.39 -37.91 -3.37
N TYR A 28 15.36 -37.26 -4.54
CA TYR A 28 14.26 -36.40 -4.98
C TYR A 28 13.92 -36.65 -6.45
N SER A 29 12.64 -36.49 -6.81
CA SER A 29 12.14 -36.61 -8.18
C SER A 29 10.97 -35.64 -8.41
N GLN A 30 10.97 -34.93 -9.54
CA GLN A 30 9.85 -34.09 -9.99
C GLN A 30 8.69 -34.91 -10.59
N ASN A 31 8.92 -36.18 -10.91
CA ASN A 31 7.85 -37.06 -11.38
C ASN A 31 6.96 -37.50 -10.21
N SER A 32 5.66 -37.26 -10.33
CA SER A 32 4.65 -37.60 -9.32
C SER A 32 4.43 -39.11 -9.13
N SER A 33 4.97 -39.95 -10.01
CA SER A 33 4.88 -41.41 -9.95
C SER A 33 6.23 -42.08 -10.21
N ILE A 34 7.03 -42.27 -9.15
CA ILE A 34 8.29 -43.00 -9.20
C ILE A 34 8.33 -44.09 -8.14
N THR A 35 8.85 -45.27 -8.48
CA THR A 35 9.00 -46.35 -7.51
C THR A 35 10.18 -46.08 -6.57
N GLY A 36 10.11 -46.55 -5.33
CA GLY A 36 11.20 -46.36 -4.37
C GLY A 36 12.54 -46.97 -4.81
N ALA A 37 12.52 -48.01 -5.66
CA ALA A 37 13.74 -48.57 -6.25
C ALA A 37 14.32 -47.65 -7.32
N SER A 38 13.48 -47.08 -8.20
CA SER A 38 13.90 -46.12 -9.22
C SER A 38 14.42 -44.81 -8.62
N LEU A 39 13.86 -44.37 -7.49
CA LEU A 39 14.27 -43.16 -6.79
C LEU A 39 15.69 -43.26 -6.22
N LYS A 40 16.24 -44.46 -6.02
CA LYS A 40 17.61 -44.67 -5.51
C LYS A 40 18.71 -44.51 -6.58
N ALA A 41 18.35 -44.24 -7.84
CA ALA A 41 19.33 -44.00 -8.90
C ALA A 41 20.11 -42.69 -8.64
N ASP A 42 21.38 -42.65 -9.04
CA ASP A 42 22.29 -41.54 -8.71
C ASP A 42 21.79 -40.18 -9.21
N GLN A 43 21.07 -40.14 -10.34
CA GLN A 43 20.46 -38.92 -10.88
C GLN A 43 19.43 -38.27 -9.95
N TYR A 44 18.91 -39.01 -8.97
CA TYR A 44 17.95 -38.50 -7.98
C TYR A 44 18.60 -38.24 -6.62
N LYS A 45 19.88 -38.58 -6.44
CA LYS A 45 20.59 -38.48 -5.16
C LYS A 45 20.93 -37.02 -4.85
N SER A 46 20.51 -36.54 -3.69
CA SER A 46 20.83 -35.18 -3.21
C SER A 46 22.03 -35.23 -2.25
N SER A 47 22.90 -34.23 -2.34
CA SER A 47 24.15 -34.16 -1.58
C SER A 47 24.18 -33.12 -0.48
N GLN A 48 23.14 -32.28 -0.36
CA GLN A 48 23.10 -31.17 0.59
C GLN A 48 21.97 -31.31 1.61
N VAL A 49 22.32 -31.07 2.88
CA VAL A 49 21.38 -31.05 4.02
C VAL A 49 21.64 -29.79 4.83
N ASN A 50 20.61 -28.96 5.02
CA ASN A 50 20.67 -27.85 5.97
C ASN A 50 19.88 -28.20 7.24
N VAL A 51 20.57 -28.20 8.38
CA VAL A 51 19.96 -28.36 9.71
C VAL A 51 19.65 -26.98 10.25
N LEU A 52 18.38 -26.62 10.28
CA LEU A 52 17.96 -25.25 10.61
C LEU A 52 17.92 -24.97 12.11
N ARG A 53 17.60 -25.98 12.94
CA ARG A 53 17.53 -25.83 14.40
C ARG A 53 17.60 -27.17 15.10
N THR A 54 18.27 -27.19 16.26
CA THR A 54 18.27 -28.32 17.20
C THR A 54 18.14 -27.77 18.61
N GLU A 55 16.92 -27.75 19.16
CA GLU A 55 16.67 -27.25 20.52
C GLU A 55 15.60 -28.07 21.24
N LYS A 56 15.78 -28.30 22.54
CA LYS A 56 14.82 -28.94 23.44
C LYS A 56 13.77 -27.90 23.88
N PRO A 57 12.46 -28.10 23.61
CA PRO A 57 11.42 -27.20 24.10
C PRO A 57 11.46 -27.13 25.63
N ALA A 58 11.35 -25.93 26.19
CA ALA A 58 11.42 -25.72 27.65
C ALA A 58 10.33 -26.47 28.44
N SER A 59 9.25 -26.90 27.78
CA SER A 59 8.14 -27.67 28.33
C SER A 59 8.26 -29.19 28.16
N ALA A 60 9.36 -29.70 27.60
CA ALA A 60 9.55 -31.13 27.39
C ALA A 60 9.85 -31.88 28.71
N PRO A 61 9.25 -33.06 28.96
CA PRO A 61 9.49 -33.86 30.16
C PRO A 61 10.98 -34.22 30.36
N PRO A 62 11.47 -34.42 31.60
CA PRO A 62 12.88 -34.68 31.88
C PRO A 62 13.43 -35.91 31.14
N GLU A 63 12.61 -36.96 31.01
CA GLU A 63 12.92 -38.21 30.31
C GLU A 63 12.91 -38.13 28.76
N PHE A 64 12.54 -37.00 28.15
CA PHE A 64 12.62 -36.84 26.70
C PHE A 64 14.07 -36.56 26.26
N PRO A 65 14.60 -37.28 25.24
CA PRO A 65 15.96 -37.08 24.73
C PRO A 65 16.15 -35.65 24.17
N ASP A 66 17.39 -35.15 24.28
CA ASP A 66 17.73 -33.71 24.31
C ASP A 66 17.54 -32.91 23.00
N TYR A 67 16.87 -33.42 21.97
CA TYR A 67 16.71 -32.70 20.71
C TYR A 67 15.54 -33.17 19.84
N ILE A 68 14.81 -32.20 19.28
CA ILE A 68 14.05 -32.36 18.05
C ILE A 68 14.80 -31.59 16.95
N SER A 69 15.17 -32.26 15.86
CA SER A 69 15.88 -31.67 14.72
C SER A 69 14.90 -31.48 13.55
N TYR A 70 14.74 -30.24 13.10
CA TYR A 70 13.99 -29.93 11.87
C TYR A 70 14.96 -29.95 10.68
N ILE A 71 14.70 -30.84 9.73
CA ILE A 71 15.48 -30.94 8.48
C ILE A 71 14.55 -30.52 7.33
N ILE A 72 14.92 -29.46 6.61
CA ILE A 72 14.27 -29.07 5.36
C ILE A 72 15.22 -29.42 4.21
N LEU A 73 14.69 -30.10 3.20
CA LEU A 73 15.42 -30.46 1.99
C LEU A 73 15.44 -29.25 1.05
N VAL A 74 16.63 -28.85 0.59
CA VAL A 74 16.82 -27.75 -0.38
C VAL A 74 17.10 -28.36 -1.75
N GLU A 75 16.50 -27.79 -2.79
CA GLU A 75 16.61 -28.23 -4.19
C GLU A 75 18.00 -27.83 -4.77
N ASP A 76 18.75 -28.80 -5.32
CA ASP A 76 19.99 -28.55 -6.08
C ASP A 76 19.62 -28.19 -7.53
N ALA A 77 19.27 -26.92 -7.78
CA ALA A 77 19.13 -26.40 -9.14
C ALA A 77 20.47 -25.83 -9.66
N PRO A 78 20.83 -26.04 -10.94
CA PRO A 78 21.93 -25.34 -11.61
C PRO A 78 21.83 -23.81 -11.49
N ALA A 79 22.95 -23.07 -11.43
CA ALA A 79 22.96 -21.63 -11.12
C ALA A 79 22.15 -20.74 -12.08
N ASP A 80 21.90 -21.20 -13.31
CA ASP A 80 21.04 -20.58 -14.32
C ASP A 80 19.55 -20.92 -14.16
N GLN A 81 19.23 -21.93 -13.36
CA GLN A 81 17.88 -22.31 -12.93
C GLN A 81 17.59 -21.91 -11.48
N GLN A 82 18.60 -21.48 -10.72
CA GLN A 82 18.41 -20.75 -9.49
C GLN A 82 17.80 -19.41 -9.85
N ILE A 83 16.53 -19.21 -9.49
CA ILE A 83 15.87 -17.91 -9.61
C ILE A 83 16.69 -16.94 -8.75
N ALA A 84 17.47 -16.08 -9.41
CA ALA A 84 18.17 -14.99 -8.75
C ALA A 84 17.17 -14.26 -7.86
N GLY A 85 17.51 -14.12 -6.57
CA GLY A 85 16.69 -13.51 -5.53
C GLY A 85 15.96 -12.30 -6.08
N ASN A 86 14.64 -12.47 -6.26
CA ASN A 86 13.85 -11.55 -7.05
C ASN A 86 13.69 -10.28 -6.22
N SER A 87 14.46 -9.26 -6.58
CA SER A 87 14.30 -7.94 -6.04
C SER A 87 12.88 -7.44 -6.37
N LYS A 88 12.24 -6.78 -5.39
CA LYS A 88 11.14 -5.81 -5.55
C LYS A 88 9.71 -6.38 -5.41
N PHE A 89 9.33 -6.70 -4.18
CA PHE A 89 7.92 -6.60 -3.78
C PHE A 89 7.70 -5.26 -3.10
N ASP A 90 6.61 -4.59 -3.47
CA ASP A 90 6.10 -3.41 -2.77
C ASP A 90 5.56 -3.93 -1.43
N ASP A 91 6.36 -3.71 -0.38
CA ASP A 91 6.23 -4.19 0.99
C ASP A 91 4.85 -4.74 1.37
N MET A 92 4.77 -6.08 1.37
CA MET A 92 3.56 -6.89 1.54
C MET A 92 2.77 -6.64 2.82
N PRO A 93 1.42 -6.83 2.79
CA PRO A 93 0.67 -7.42 1.68
C PRO A 93 0.03 -6.36 0.79
N ALA A 94 0.75 -5.96 -0.26
CA ALA A 94 0.21 -5.27 -1.43
C ALA A 94 -0.05 -6.32 -2.51
N LEU A 95 -1.15 -6.18 -3.26
CA LEU A 95 -1.32 -6.95 -4.48
C LEU A 95 -0.28 -6.49 -5.54
N PRO A 96 0.54 -7.39 -6.11
CA PRO A 96 1.38 -7.06 -7.25
C PRO A 96 0.51 -6.58 -8.42
N LYS A 97 0.86 -5.46 -9.05
CA LYS A 97 -0.01 -4.86 -10.08
C LYS A 97 0.78 -4.20 -11.20
N ALA A 98 0.38 -4.48 -12.45
CA ALA A 98 0.72 -3.64 -13.61
C ALA A 98 -0.45 -2.71 -13.97
N LEU A 99 -1.66 -3.01 -13.52
CA LEU A 99 -2.84 -2.16 -13.57
C LEU A 99 -3.81 -2.59 -12.48
N GLU A 100 -4.81 -1.75 -12.22
CA GLU A 100 -5.81 -2.01 -11.20
C GLU A 100 -7.17 -1.46 -11.59
N TYR A 101 -8.21 -2.27 -11.43
CA TYR A 101 -9.60 -1.91 -11.62
C TYR A 101 -10.25 -1.77 -10.25
N PHE A 102 -10.77 -0.58 -9.97
CA PHE A 102 -11.51 -0.25 -8.75
C PHE A 102 -13.00 -0.36 -9.05
N TYR A 103 -13.61 -1.48 -8.66
CA TYR A 103 -15.01 -1.77 -8.95
C TYR A 103 -15.87 -1.47 -7.71
N TYR A 104 -16.51 -0.31 -7.70
CA TYR A 104 -17.44 0.10 -6.64
C TYR A 104 -18.82 -0.47 -6.90
N PHE A 105 -19.50 -0.98 -5.88
CA PHE A 105 -20.79 -1.66 -6.04
C PHE A 105 -21.80 -1.39 -4.94
N GLN A 106 -23.07 -1.57 -5.31
CA GLN A 106 -24.21 -1.73 -4.42
C GLN A 106 -24.67 -3.19 -4.45
N ILE A 107 -25.04 -3.71 -3.28
CA ILE A 107 -25.71 -5.01 -3.13
C ILE A 107 -27.21 -4.78 -3.26
N THR A 108 -27.87 -5.55 -4.14
CA THR A 108 -29.29 -5.38 -4.45
C THR A 108 -30.16 -6.58 -4.06
N ASP A 109 -29.53 -7.72 -3.75
CA ASP A 109 -30.18 -8.93 -3.23
C ASP A 109 -29.15 -9.65 -2.36
N VAL A 110 -29.33 -9.58 -1.03
CA VAL A 110 -28.32 -10.05 -0.05
C VAL A 110 -28.13 -11.56 -0.15
N ASP A 111 -29.20 -12.35 -0.11
CA ASP A 111 -29.10 -13.83 -0.13
C ASP A 111 -28.41 -14.33 -1.41
N ARG A 112 -28.80 -13.79 -2.56
CA ARG A 112 -28.14 -14.10 -3.84
C ARG A 112 -26.70 -13.64 -3.86
N PHE A 113 -26.40 -12.47 -3.30
CA PHE A 113 -25.03 -11.97 -3.19
C PHE A 113 -24.18 -12.93 -2.36
N ARG A 114 -24.62 -13.33 -1.16
CA ARG A 114 -23.87 -14.25 -0.27
C ARG A 114 -23.53 -15.56 -0.98
N ALA A 115 -24.52 -16.17 -1.64
CA ALA A 115 -24.33 -17.41 -2.38
C ALA A 115 -23.30 -17.27 -3.52
N THR A 116 -23.46 -16.26 -4.40
CA THR A 116 -22.51 -16.02 -5.49
C THR A 116 -21.13 -15.63 -4.96
N PHE A 117 -21.07 -14.80 -3.91
CA PHE A 117 -19.83 -14.35 -3.29
C PHE A 117 -19.03 -15.52 -2.72
N GLY A 118 -19.67 -16.42 -1.98
CA GLY A 118 -19.03 -17.63 -1.45
C GLY A 118 -18.50 -18.56 -2.54
N GLN A 119 -19.27 -18.77 -3.61
CA GLN A 119 -18.90 -19.71 -4.67
C GLN A 119 -17.89 -19.14 -5.67
N PHE A 120 -18.01 -17.85 -6.01
CA PHE A 120 -17.24 -17.24 -7.08
C PHE A 120 -16.10 -16.37 -6.56
N ILE A 121 -16.33 -15.56 -5.53
CA ILE A 121 -15.38 -14.53 -5.07
C ILE A 121 -14.39 -15.10 -4.04
N VAL A 122 -14.88 -15.70 -2.95
CA VAL A 122 -14.03 -16.16 -1.83
C VAL A 122 -12.84 -17.03 -2.30
N PRO A 123 -13.01 -18.02 -3.21
CA PRO A 123 -11.90 -18.85 -3.69
C PRO A 123 -10.85 -18.10 -4.52
N LYS A 124 -11.14 -16.87 -4.95
CA LYS A 124 -10.27 -16.04 -5.80
C LYS A 124 -9.62 -14.89 -5.04
N ILE A 125 -10.00 -14.65 -3.78
CA ILE A 125 -9.36 -13.64 -2.94
C ILE A 125 -7.89 -13.99 -2.77
N THR A 126 -7.02 -13.05 -3.14
CA THR A 126 -5.58 -13.19 -2.99
C THR A 126 -5.18 -12.94 -1.55
N ASN A 127 -4.45 -13.89 -0.97
CA ASN A 127 -4.01 -13.81 0.42
C ASN A 127 -2.51 -13.53 0.52
N ALA A 128 -2.08 -12.98 1.66
CA ALA A 128 -0.69 -12.61 1.90
C ALA A 128 0.26 -13.84 1.89
N LEU A 129 -0.21 -15.00 2.32
CA LEU A 129 0.59 -16.22 2.35
C LEU A 129 0.95 -16.69 0.93
N ASP A 130 0.04 -16.57 -0.03
CA ASP A 130 0.32 -16.93 -1.43
C ASP A 130 1.31 -15.94 -2.06
N LEU A 131 1.19 -14.65 -1.75
CA LEU A 131 2.10 -13.62 -2.26
C LEU A 131 3.52 -13.72 -1.67
N THR A 132 3.64 -14.17 -0.42
CA THR A 132 4.93 -14.39 0.26
C THR A 132 5.59 -15.68 -0.21
N THR A 133 4.84 -16.79 -0.23
CA THR A 133 5.40 -18.13 -0.50
C THR A 133 5.52 -18.47 -1.98
N LYS A 134 4.68 -17.86 -2.83
CA LYS A 134 4.65 -18.08 -4.29
C LYS A 134 4.47 -16.75 -5.02
N PRO A 135 5.41 -15.80 -4.84
CA PRO A 135 5.26 -14.50 -5.44
C PRO A 135 5.19 -14.60 -6.98
N PRO A 136 4.29 -13.85 -7.64
CA PRO A 136 4.32 -13.75 -9.08
C PRO A 136 5.62 -13.03 -9.53
N PRO A 137 6.13 -13.31 -10.75
CA PRO A 137 7.25 -12.55 -11.32
C PRO A 137 6.94 -11.04 -11.37
N PRO A 138 7.93 -10.15 -11.27
CA PRO A 138 7.68 -8.70 -11.21
C PRO A 138 6.96 -8.19 -12.48
N PRO A 139 5.96 -7.31 -12.35
CA PRO A 139 5.32 -6.66 -13.49
C PRO A 139 6.20 -5.56 -14.11
N PRO A 140 5.98 -5.21 -15.40
CA PRO A 140 5.10 -5.89 -16.33
C PRO A 140 5.74 -7.18 -16.88
N ASN A 141 5.02 -8.30 -16.81
CA ASN A 141 5.40 -9.54 -17.48
C ASN A 141 4.20 -10.06 -18.30
N PRO A 142 4.09 -9.68 -19.59
CA PRO A 142 2.92 -9.99 -20.42
C PRO A 142 2.66 -11.49 -20.61
N SER A 143 3.69 -12.32 -20.39
CA SER A 143 3.57 -13.78 -20.48
C SER A 143 2.89 -14.41 -19.25
N VAL A 144 2.79 -13.66 -18.15
CA VAL A 144 2.19 -14.10 -16.88
C VAL A 144 0.75 -13.58 -16.81
N GLN A 145 -0.21 -14.50 -16.70
CA GLN A 145 -1.62 -14.18 -16.48
C GLN A 145 -1.93 -13.99 -15.00
N PHE A 146 -1.28 -13.01 -14.36
CA PHE A 146 -1.57 -12.70 -12.96
C PHE A 146 -2.91 -11.96 -12.83
N LEU A 147 -3.71 -12.40 -11.86
CA LEU A 147 -4.92 -11.73 -11.38
C LEU A 147 -4.88 -11.73 -9.85
N GLY A 148 -4.94 -10.55 -9.24
CA GLY A 148 -5.10 -10.39 -7.81
C GLY A 148 -6.46 -9.79 -7.47
N LEU A 149 -7.13 -10.30 -6.44
CA LEU A 149 -8.43 -9.84 -6.00
C LEU A 149 -8.44 -9.55 -4.50
N ASN A 150 -8.92 -8.37 -4.14
CA ASN A 150 -9.26 -8.03 -2.76
C ASN A 150 -10.62 -7.33 -2.71
N VAL A 151 -11.22 -7.27 -1.52
CA VAL A 151 -12.56 -6.71 -1.31
C VAL A 151 -12.59 -5.92 -0.01
N GLY A 152 -13.36 -4.83 -0.02
CA GLY A 152 -13.76 -4.12 1.19
C GLY A 152 -15.23 -3.74 1.15
N PHE A 153 -15.80 -3.59 2.33
CA PHE A 153 -17.20 -3.20 2.53
C PHE A 153 -17.27 -1.90 3.31
N SER A 154 -18.12 -0.98 2.89
CA SER A 154 -18.39 0.23 3.68
C SER A 154 -19.20 -0.14 4.93
N TYR A 155 -19.38 0.81 5.85
CA TYR A 155 -20.27 0.59 6.98
C TYR A 155 -21.68 0.18 6.51
N LEU A 156 -22.23 0.87 5.50
CA LEU A 156 -23.52 0.54 4.90
C LEU A 156 -23.56 -0.89 4.32
N GLY A 157 -22.47 -1.34 3.70
CA GLY A 157 -22.36 -2.70 3.19
C GLY A 157 -22.30 -3.76 4.28
N LEU A 158 -21.55 -3.52 5.36
CA LEU A 158 -21.46 -4.44 6.50
C LEU A 158 -22.79 -4.60 7.23
N GLN A 159 -23.59 -3.53 7.35
CA GLN A 159 -24.92 -3.59 7.93
C GLN A 159 -25.84 -4.60 7.21
N MET A 160 -25.65 -4.80 5.90
CA MET A 160 -26.45 -5.80 5.15
C MET A 160 -26.16 -7.25 5.56
N PHE A 161 -25.05 -7.50 6.24
CA PHE A 161 -24.67 -8.82 6.75
C PHE A 161 -24.86 -8.96 8.26
N ASN A 162 -25.50 -7.99 8.92
CA ASN A 162 -25.57 -7.86 10.38
C ASN A 162 -24.19 -7.79 11.05
N LEU A 163 -23.24 -7.12 10.38
CA LEU A 163 -21.90 -6.84 10.90
C LEU A 163 -21.80 -5.35 11.29
N ASP A 164 -22.73 -4.91 12.14
CA ASP A 164 -22.89 -3.53 12.61
C ASP A 164 -22.33 -3.28 14.01
N ASP A 165 -21.60 -4.26 14.56
CA ASP A 165 -20.78 -4.07 15.76
C ASP A 165 -19.81 -2.90 15.60
N ASP A 166 -19.57 -2.16 16.69
CA ASP A 166 -18.69 -1.01 16.67
C ASP A 166 -17.22 -1.42 16.46
N LEU A 167 -16.63 -0.95 15.35
CA LEU A 167 -15.21 -1.11 15.05
C LEU A 167 -14.33 -0.01 15.68
N LEU A 168 -14.93 0.87 16.47
CA LEU A 168 -14.30 1.98 17.20
C LEU A 168 -13.65 2.99 16.26
N ASP A 169 -14.36 3.35 15.17
CA ASP A 169 -13.93 4.38 14.22
C ASP A 169 -15.14 5.18 13.71
N ASP A 170 -15.38 6.35 14.31
CA ASP A 170 -16.53 7.20 13.97
C ASP A 170 -16.52 7.66 12.51
N SER A 171 -15.33 7.80 11.91
CA SER A 171 -15.20 8.19 10.50
C SER A 171 -15.73 7.09 9.59
N PHE A 172 -15.45 5.82 9.89
CA PHE A 172 -15.99 4.68 9.15
C PHE A 172 -17.53 4.66 9.19
N VAL A 173 -18.12 4.79 10.38
CA VAL A 173 -19.59 4.80 10.57
C VAL A 173 -20.24 5.98 9.86
N LYS A 174 -19.60 7.15 9.92
CA LYS A 174 -20.08 8.39 9.28
C LYS A 174 -20.03 8.35 7.76
N GLY A 175 -19.13 7.56 7.17
CA GLY A 175 -18.86 7.50 5.73
C GLY A 175 -18.08 8.73 5.24
N GLN A 176 -17.27 8.53 4.20
CA GLN A 176 -16.33 9.56 3.75
C GLN A 176 -17.06 10.78 3.17
N GLN A 177 -18.23 10.62 2.55
CA GLN A 177 -18.97 11.75 1.98
C GLN A 177 -19.25 12.83 3.03
N GLN A 178 -19.75 12.46 4.21
CA GLN A 178 -20.00 13.42 5.30
C GLN A 178 -18.71 13.85 6.00
N ASP A 179 -17.69 12.99 5.99
CA ASP A 179 -16.41 13.30 6.61
C ASP A 179 -15.51 14.21 5.75
N ALA A 180 -15.79 14.32 4.45
CA ALA A 180 -15.07 15.10 3.46
C ALA A 180 -14.92 16.57 3.84
N LYS A 181 -15.93 17.16 4.52
CA LYS A 181 -15.83 18.53 5.06
C LYS A 181 -14.63 18.68 5.99
N SER A 182 -14.42 17.68 6.85
CA SER A 182 -13.33 17.68 7.82
C SER A 182 -11.97 17.41 7.17
N LEU A 183 -11.95 16.71 6.03
CA LEU A 183 -10.76 16.52 5.21
C LEU A 183 -10.34 17.80 4.46
N GLY A 184 -11.24 18.79 4.41
CA GLY A 184 -11.03 20.04 3.67
C GLY A 184 -11.50 19.97 2.22
N ASP A 185 -12.32 19.00 1.85
CA ASP A 185 -12.86 18.96 0.48
C ASP A 185 -13.79 20.15 0.24
N ALA A 186 -13.78 20.70 -0.97
CA ALA A 186 -14.77 21.69 -1.37
C ALA A 186 -16.17 21.06 -1.43
N GLY A 187 -17.20 21.83 -1.10
CA GLY A 187 -18.57 21.36 -1.12
C GLY A 187 -19.57 22.40 -0.62
N THR A 188 -20.79 21.95 -0.36
CA THR A 188 -21.89 22.81 0.10
C THR A 188 -22.56 22.21 1.34
N GLN A 189 -22.83 23.06 2.33
CA GLN A 189 -23.60 22.69 3.52
C GLN A 189 -25.08 23.03 3.30
N ARG A 190 -25.99 22.09 3.55
CA ARG A 190 -27.45 22.32 3.58
C ARG A 190 -28.03 21.77 4.87
N GLY A 191 -28.37 22.67 5.81
CA GLY A 191 -28.73 22.26 7.17
C GLY A 191 -27.57 21.49 7.81
N ASN A 192 -27.82 20.28 8.30
CA ASN A 192 -26.80 19.41 8.90
C ASN A 192 -26.10 18.48 7.90
N PHE A 193 -26.50 18.51 6.61
CA PHE A 193 -25.95 17.62 5.59
C PHE A 193 -24.85 18.31 4.79
N TRP A 194 -23.71 17.65 4.67
CA TRP A 194 -22.60 18.08 3.82
C TRP A 194 -22.65 17.37 2.47
N THR A 195 -22.53 18.12 1.38
CA THR A 195 -22.42 17.58 0.02
C THR A 195 -21.09 18.01 -0.59
N PRO A 196 -20.10 17.11 -0.72
CA PRO A 196 -18.84 17.44 -1.36
C PRO A 196 -19.00 17.66 -2.87
N SER A 197 -18.11 18.44 -3.46
CA SER A 197 -18.03 18.72 -4.91
C SER A 197 -17.45 17.54 -5.72
N TRP A 198 -17.83 16.33 -5.34
CA TRP A 198 -17.43 15.07 -5.98
C TRP A 198 -18.27 14.76 -7.22
N ASP A 199 -17.80 13.77 -7.99
CA ASP A 199 -18.53 13.21 -9.11
C ASP A 199 -19.85 12.58 -8.64
N ALA A 200 -20.83 12.51 -9.53
CA ALA A 200 -22.18 12.07 -9.18
C ALA A 200 -22.19 10.65 -8.61
N GLU A 201 -21.36 9.78 -9.16
CA GLU A 201 -21.31 8.36 -8.83
C GLU A 201 -20.71 8.08 -7.44
N TYR A 202 -19.98 9.02 -6.84
CA TYR A 202 -19.47 8.92 -5.47
C TYR A 202 -20.37 9.60 -4.44
N LYS A 203 -21.55 10.10 -4.85
CA LYS A 203 -22.56 10.74 -3.96
C LYS A 203 -23.80 9.87 -3.78
N VAL A 204 -23.68 8.57 -4.07
CA VAL A 204 -24.70 7.56 -3.83
C VAL A 204 -24.17 6.56 -2.81
N ASP A 205 -25.07 5.76 -2.22
CA ASP A 205 -24.65 4.70 -1.31
C ASP A 205 -23.73 3.70 -2.02
N ILE A 206 -22.56 3.45 -1.44
CA ILE A 206 -21.62 2.45 -1.90
C ILE A 206 -21.54 1.38 -0.81
N HIS A 207 -21.78 0.11 -1.15
CA HIS A 207 -21.75 -0.98 -0.17
C HIS A 207 -20.38 -1.66 -0.12
N GLY A 208 -19.64 -1.64 -1.23
CA GLY A 208 -18.31 -2.22 -1.25
C GLY A 208 -17.51 -1.88 -2.49
N ILE A 209 -16.29 -2.41 -2.51
CA ILE A 209 -15.34 -2.27 -3.59
C ILE A 209 -14.60 -3.59 -3.81
N PHE A 210 -14.38 -3.96 -5.07
CA PHE A 210 -13.36 -4.93 -5.45
C PHE A 210 -12.13 -4.21 -5.98
N LEU A 211 -10.96 -4.59 -5.47
CA LEU A 211 -9.67 -4.25 -6.04
C LEU A 211 -9.24 -5.41 -6.94
N ILE A 212 -9.19 -5.16 -8.24
CA ILE A 212 -8.88 -6.18 -9.25
C ILE A 212 -7.58 -5.77 -9.93
N THR A 213 -6.49 -6.43 -9.54
CA THR A 213 -5.16 -6.18 -10.09
C THR A 213 -4.83 -7.21 -11.15
N ALA A 214 -4.11 -6.80 -12.20
CA ALA A 214 -3.64 -7.73 -13.22
C ALA A 214 -2.33 -7.24 -13.86
N TYR A 215 -1.68 -8.14 -14.60
CA TYR A 215 -0.55 -7.76 -15.47
C TYR A 215 -0.99 -7.43 -16.90
N ASN A 216 -2.23 -7.80 -17.25
CA ASN A 216 -2.80 -7.62 -18.57
C ASN A 216 -4.25 -7.14 -18.44
N ASP A 217 -4.59 -6.13 -19.23
CA ASP A 217 -5.90 -5.49 -19.22
C ASP A 217 -7.02 -6.45 -19.61
N ALA A 218 -6.78 -7.33 -20.58
CA ALA A 218 -7.73 -8.34 -21.01
C ALA A 218 -8.05 -9.34 -19.89
N VAL A 219 -7.10 -9.64 -19.01
CA VAL A 219 -7.31 -10.53 -17.85
C VAL A 219 -8.23 -9.86 -16.82
N ALA A 220 -7.97 -8.60 -16.46
CA ALA A 220 -8.82 -7.84 -15.54
C ALA A 220 -10.22 -7.61 -16.13
N ALA A 221 -10.31 -7.19 -17.39
CA ALA A 221 -11.57 -6.95 -18.09
C ALA A 221 -12.41 -8.23 -18.21
N LYS A 222 -11.78 -9.37 -18.55
CA LYS A 222 -12.45 -10.67 -18.58
C LYS A 222 -12.97 -11.05 -17.19
N PHE A 223 -12.16 -10.89 -16.15
CA PHE A 223 -12.59 -11.18 -14.79
C PHE A 223 -13.80 -10.34 -14.37
N VAL A 224 -13.79 -9.03 -14.67
CA VAL A 224 -14.95 -8.15 -14.42
C VAL A 224 -16.19 -8.65 -15.16
N SER A 225 -16.07 -9.04 -16.43
CA SER A 225 -17.20 -9.56 -17.19
C SER A 225 -17.74 -10.88 -16.60
N ASP A 226 -16.84 -11.79 -16.22
CA ASP A 226 -17.22 -13.08 -15.62
C ASP A 226 -17.89 -12.87 -14.25
N MET A 227 -17.38 -11.92 -13.46
CA MET A 227 -17.94 -11.54 -12.16
C MET A 227 -19.33 -10.92 -12.32
N GLU A 228 -19.51 -9.95 -13.22
CA GLU A 228 -20.83 -9.36 -13.47
C GLU A 228 -21.86 -10.39 -13.97
N ALA A 229 -21.41 -11.38 -14.75
CA ALA A 229 -22.24 -12.50 -15.17
C ALA A 229 -22.61 -13.41 -13.98
N ALA A 230 -21.67 -13.71 -13.09
CA ALA A 230 -21.92 -14.54 -11.90
C ALA A 230 -22.95 -13.92 -10.94
N PHE A 231 -22.98 -12.59 -10.81
CA PHE A 231 -23.97 -11.87 -10.00
C PHE A 231 -25.29 -11.55 -10.76
N SER A 232 -25.44 -12.03 -11.99
CA SER A 232 -26.70 -11.87 -12.74
C SER A 232 -27.71 -12.94 -12.35
N ILE A 233 -28.95 -12.53 -12.02
CA ILE A 233 -30.06 -13.40 -11.65
C ILE A 233 -30.95 -13.67 -12.87
N THR A 234 -31.26 -12.61 -13.61
CA THR A 234 -31.93 -12.64 -14.92
C THR A 234 -31.26 -11.57 -15.81
N ALA A 235 -31.68 -11.44 -17.07
CA ALA A 235 -31.18 -10.39 -17.97
C ALA A 235 -31.30 -8.97 -17.37
N ASN A 236 -32.31 -8.72 -16.52
CA ASN A 236 -32.60 -7.40 -15.96
C ASN A 236 -32.48 -7.33 -14.42
N ARG A 237 -32.08 -8.42 -13.75
CA ARG A 237 -31.91 -8.44 -12.29
C ARG A 237 -30.53 -8.97 -11.94
N LYS A 238 -29.83 -8.24 -11.10
CA LYS A 238 -28.51 -8.61 -10.56
C LYS A 238 -28.57 -8.52 -9.03
N SER A 239 -27.77 -9.32 -8.34
CA SER A 239 -27.54 -9.21 -6.88
C SER A 239 -26.45 -8.20 -6.53
N LEU A 240 -25.72 -7.73 -7.55
CA LEU A 240 -24.68 -6.73 -7.48
C LEU A 240 -24.86 -5.70 -8.61
N LYS A 241 -24.88 -4.42 -8.26
CA LYS A 241 -24.97 -3.30 -9.19
C LYS A 241 -23.66 -2.50 -9.18
N LYS A 242 -23.05 -2.35 -10.34
CA LYS A 242 -21.90 -1.45 -10.55
C LYS A 242 -22.30 0.00 -10.24
N VAL A 243 -21.48 0.68 -9.45
CA VAL A 243 -21.55 2.14 -9.23
C VAL A 243 -20.52 2.82 -10.12
N VAL A 244 -19.24 2.48 -9.95
CA VAL A 244 -18.11 2.99 -10.72
C VAL A 244 -17.17 1.84 -11.05
N LEU A 245 -16.58 1.90 -12.25
CA LEU A 245 -15.37 1.15 -12.57
C LEU A 245 -14.28 2.13 -12.99
N LEU A 246 -13.32 2.37 -12.10
CA LEU A 246 -12.16 3.19 -12.41
C LEU A 246 -10.99 2.28 -12.78
N LYS A 247 -10.40 2.52 -13.95
CA LYS A 247 -9.16 1.87 -14.37
C LYS A 247 -7.97 2.76 -14.00
N GLY A 248 -7.09 2.22 -13.18
CA GLY A 248 -5.77 2.78 -12.92
C GLY A 248 -4.68 1.98 -13.63
N ALA A 249 -3.65 2.68 -14.08
CA ALA A 249 -2.46 2.10 -14.68
C ALA A 249 -1.24 2.99 -14.39
N PRO A 250 -0.02 2.42 -14.34
CA PRO A 250 1.21 3.17 -14.44
C PRO A 250 1.18 4.04 -15.69
N ARG A 251 1.86 5.19 -15.60
CA ARG A 251 2.10 6.05 -16.77
C ARG A 251 3.02 5.34 -17.77
N ALA A 252 3.06 5.84 -19.00
CA ALA A 252 3.97 5.29 -20.01
C ALA A 252 5.44 5.52 -19.62
N ASP A 253 6.35 4.65 -20.06
CA ASP A 253 7.78 4.87 -19.88
C ASP A 253 8.21 6.21 -20.50
N PRO A 254 9.13 6.96 -19.86
CA PRO A 254 9.91 6.60 -18.66
C PRO A 254 9.21 6.91 -17.32
N GLU A 255 7.96 7.38 -17.35
CA GLU A 255 7.21 7.88 -16.19
C GLU A 255 6.46 6.80 -15.41
N ALA A 256 6.65 5.52 -15.74
CA ALA A 256 5.91 4.39 -15.14
C ALA A 256 5.97 4.29 -13.61
N ARG A 257 6.95 4.94 -12.96
CA ARG A 257 7.12 4.99 -11.49
C ARG A 257 6.63 6.29 -10.85
N ASN A 258 6.08 7.20 -11.66
CA ASN A 258 5.77 8.56 -11.27
C ASN A 258 4.25 8.80 -11.24
N ASP A 259 3.82 9.74 -10.41
CA ASP A 259 2.48 10.32 -10.51
C ASP A 259 2.36 11.25 -11.73
N HIS A 260 1.19 11.85 -11.93
CA HIS A 260 0.94 12.76 -13.05
C HIS A 260 1.69 14.11 -12.95
N PHE A 261 2.16 14.50 -11.77
CA PHE A 261 3.07 15.64 -11.62
C PHE A 261 4.53 15.29 -12.00
N GLY A 262 4.81 13.99 -12.18
CA GLY A 262 6.11 13.46 -12.58
C GLY A 262 7.01 13.10 -11.40
N TYR A 263 6.47 12.92 -10.19
CA TYR A 263 7.28 12.58 -9.01
C TYR A 263 7.22 11.09 -8.71
N ARG A 264 8.40 10.47 -8.54
CA ARG A 264 8.52 9.05 -8.20
C ARG A 264 7.88 8.71 -6.86
N GLY A 265 6.97 7.73 -6.87
CA GLY A 265 6.25 7.25 -5.69
C GLY A 265 6.81 5.97 -5.06
N GLY A 266 6.08 5.39 -4.10
CA GLY A 266 6.27 4.01 -3.60
C GLY A 266 7.44 3.73 -2.65
N MET A 267 8.37 4.67 -2.41
CA MET A 267 9.63 4.35 -1.71
C MET A 267 9.58 4.41 -0.18
N SER A 268 8.59 5.09 0.41
CA SER A 268 8.57 5.43 1.84
C SER A 268 7.32 4.89 2.56
N ASN A 269 6.88 3.68 2.21
CA ASN A 269 5.89 2.96 3.02
C ASN A 269 6.53 2.47 4.34
N PRO A 270 5.78 2.47 5.46
CA PRO A 270 6.26 1.90 6.71
C PRO A 270 6.48 0.39 6.53
N GLN A 271 7.53 -0.12 7.18
CA GLN A 271 7.81 -1.55 7.27
C GLN A 271 7.02 -2.13 8.43
N VAL A 272 6.36 -3.26 8.22
CA VAL A 272 5.52 -3.88 9.24
C VAL A 272 6.30 -5.02 9.91
N ARG A 273 6.49 -4.92 11.23
CA ARG A 273 7.21 -5.92 12.03
C ARG A 273 6.54 -7.30 11.86
N GLY A 274 7.33 -8.31 11.54
CA GLY A 274 6.86 -9.69 11.34
C GLY A 274 6.17 -9.96 10.01
N VAL A 275 6.10 -8.98 9.09
CA VAL A 275 5.52 -9.14 7.74
C VAL A 275 6.51 -8.70 6.67
N SER A 276 7.05 -7.49 6.77
CA SER A 276 8.04 -6.96 5.80
C SER A 276 9.45 -7.55 5.98
N PHE A 277 9.61 -8.54 6.88
CA PHE A 277 10.86 -9.21 7.22
C PHE A 277 10.62 -10.72 7.20
N GLU A 278 10.86 -11.37 6.06
CA GLU A 278 10.84 -12.82 6.04
C GLU A 278 12.25 -13.37 6.24
N THR A 279 12.43 -13.86 7.47
CA THR A 279 13.49 -14.75 7.99
C THR A 279 14.70 -14.10 8.69
N PRO A 280 15.26 -14.77 9.73
CA PRO A 280 16.57 -14.42 10.32
C PRO A 280 17.73 -14.37 9.32
N ALA A 281 17.54 -14.90 8.11
CA ALA A 281 18.54 -14.94 7.05
C ALA A 281 18.55 -13.67 6.16
N GLN A 282 17.51 -12.82 6.21
CA GLN A 282 17.44 -11.58 5.42
C GLN A 282 16.90 -10.38 6.23
N PRO A 283 17.73 -9.77 7.09
CA PRO A 283 17.35 -8.61 7.90
C PRO A 283 17.29 -7.28 7.12
N GLU A 284 17.50 -7.30 5.80
CA GLU A 284 17.73 -6.06 5.05
C GLU A 284 16.45 -5.38 4.58
N ILE A 285 16.11 -4.27 5.24
CA ILE A 285 15.10 -3.32 4.75
C ILE A 285 15.49 -2.84 3.35
N ARG A 286 14.58 -2.95 2.39
CA ARG A 286 14.80 -2.51 1.00
C ARG A 286 15.14 -1.02 0.94
N TYR A 287 14.38 -0.21 1.65
CA TYR A 287 14.54 1.25 1.77
C TYR A 287 14.92 1.64 3.22
N PRO A 288 16.20 1.62 3.60
CA PRO A 288 16.65 2.11 4.91
C PRO A 288 16.13 3.53 5.19
N GLY A 289 15.80 3.81 6.44
CA GLY A 289 15.12 5.04 6.84
C GLY A 289 13.58 4.97 6.79
N SER A 290 13.00 3.88 6.25
CA SER A 290 11.58 3.58 6.44
C SER A 290 11.29 3.22 7.90
N PRO A 291 10.24 3.77 8.51
CA PRO A 291 9.87 3.46 9.89
C PRO A 291 9.42 2.00 10.02
N ILE A 292 9.73 1.35 11.14
CA ILE A 292 9.30 -0.01 11.45
C ILE A 292 8.17 0.06 12.47
N ILE A 293 6.96 -0.26 12.05
CA ILE A 293 5.75 -0.20 12.87
C ILE A 293 5.29 -1.58 13.35
N PRO A 294 4.62 -1.67 14.51
CA PRO A 294 3.89 -2.87 14.90
C PRO A 294 2.78 -3.22 13.89
N LEU A 295 2.45 -4.52 13.78
CA LEU A 295 1.42 -5.02 12.85
C LEU A 295 0.04 -4.39 13.12
N GLY A 296 -0.30 -4.18 14.38
CA GLY A 296 -1.55 -3.59 14.85
C GLY A 296 -1.80 -2.16 14.39
N VAL A 297 -0.80 -1.45 13.90
CA VAL A 297 -0.99 -0.13 13.28
C VAL A 297 -1.74 -0.26 11.95
N ILE A 298 -1.59 -1.40 11.25
CA ILE A 298 -2.20 -1.64 9.94
C ILE A 298 -3.34 -2.66 10.02
N VAL A 299 -3.16 -3.75 10.78
CA VAL A 299 -4.08 -4.89 10.84
C VAL A 299 -4.68 -5.02 12.23
N MET A 300 -6.00 -5.11 12.33
CA MET A 300 -6.71 -5.17 13.60
C MET A 300 -6.39 -6.44 14.40
N GLY A 301 -6.38 -6.31 15.73
CA GLY A 301 -6.22 -7.46 16.63
C GLY A 301 -4.77 -7.83 17.00
N TYR A 302 -3.79 -6.98 16.65
CA TYR A 302 -2.36 -7.19 16.93
C TYR A 302 -1.75 -6.06 17.77
N ASP A 303 -0.53 -6.26 18.26
CA ASP A 303 0.23 -5.20 18.96
C ASP A 303 0.37 -3.94 18.11
N GLY A 304 0.08 -2.77 18.70
CA GLY A 304 -0.06 -1.49 18.01
C GLY A 304 -1.48 -1.09 17.63
N ASP A 305 -2.45 -2.02 17.68
CA ASP A 305 -3.87 -1.69 17.58
C ASP A 305 -4.39 -1.31 18.99
N GLU A 306 -4.61 -0.02 19.22
CA GLU A 306 -5.07 0.53 20.51
C GLU A 306 -6.46 -0.01 20.93
N ASP A 307 -7.23 -0.56 19.98
CA ASP A 307 -8.61 -1.00 20.17
C ASP A 307 -8.77 -2.53 20.09
N LYS A 308 -7.67 -3.28 19.99
CA LYS A 308 -7.65 -4.73 19.70
C LYS A 308 -8.51 -5.59 20.64
N ASP A 309 -8.64 -5.20 21.91
CA ASP A 309 -9.33 -5.98 22.95
C ASP A 309 -10.81 -5.59 23.11
N LYS A 310 -11.28 -4.58 22.36
CA LYS A 310 -12.65 -4.05 22.43
C LYS A 310 -13.47 -4.31 21.15
N ARG A 311 -12.78 -4.64 20.06
CA ARG A 311 -13.40 -4.92 18.76
C ARG A 311 -14.04 -6.30 18.72
N PRO A 312 -15.05 -6.51 17.87
CA PRO A 312 -15.66 -7.81 17.69
C PRO A 312 -14.65 -8.80 17.08
N ALA A 313 -14.78 -10.08 17.44
CA ALA A 313 -13.83 -11.11 17.02
C ALA A 313 -13.70 -11.27 15.50
N TRP A 314 -14.77 -10.99 14.74
CA TRP A 314 -14.78 -11.07 13.28
C TRP A 314 -13.95 -9.97 12.60
N ALA A 315 -13.60 -8.89 13.31
CA ALA A 315 -12.79 -7.81 12.76
C ALA A 315 -11.28 -8.12 12.79
N LYS A 316 -10.86 -9.11 13.57
CA LYS A 316 -9.45 -9.53 13.64
C LYS A 316 -8.93 -9.93 12.25
N ASP A 317 -7.67 -9.59 11.99
CA ASP A 317 -6.98 -9.78 10.70
C ASP A 317 -7.53 -8.92 9.55
N GLY A 318 -8.49 -8.04 9.81
CA GLY A 318 -8.95 -7.03 8.87
C GLY A 318 -8.21 -5.69 9.00
N ALA A 319 -8.49 -4.78 8.08
CA ALA A 319 -7.97 -3.42 8.09
C ALA A 319 -8.98 -2.46 7.48
N PHE A 320 -8.99 -1.19 7.92
CA PHE A 320 -9.69 -0.17 7.15
C PHE A 320 -8.91 0.12 5.87
N MET A 321 -9.67 0.32 4.79
CA MET A 321 -9.20 0.70 3.48
C MET A 321 -9.85 2.02 3.10
N VAL A 322 -9.05 3.04 2.88
CA VAL A 322 -9.52 4.35 2.43
C VAL A 322 -9.23 4.50 0.94
N THR A 323 -10.23 4.87 0.16
CA THR A 323 -10.03 5.28 -1.23
C THR A 323 -10.27 6.77 -1.42
N ARG A 324 -9.50 7.40 -2.32
CA ARG A 324 -9.71 8.78 -2.77
C ARG A 324 -9.39 8.90 -4.26
N LYS A 325 -10.34 9.36 -5.06
CA LYS A 325 -10.11 9.84 -6.44
C LYS A 325 -9.62 11.28 -6.36
N LEU A 326 -8.33 11.50 -6.58
CA LEU A 326 -7.70 12.81 -6.56
C LEU A 326 -7.32 13.23 -7.98
N ASN A 327 -8.11 14.14 -8.59
CA ASN A 327 -7.75 14.72 -9.88
C ASN A 327 -6.48 15.56 -9.71
N ASN A 328 -5.53 15.45 -10.64
CA ASN A 328 -4.32 16.25 -10.69
C ASN A 328 -4.42 17.29 -11.81
N LEU A 329 -4.34 18.55 -11.44
CA LEU A 329 -4.35 19.72 -12.32
C LEU A 329 -2.91 20.02 -12.74
N VAL A 330 -2.39 19.20 -13.66
CA VAL A 330 -0.96 19.18 -14.03
C VAL A 330 -0.52 20.46 -14.74
N PRO A 331 -1.22 20.97 -15.78
CA PRO A 331 -0.88 22.24 -16.42
C PRO A 331 -0.83 23.40 -15.41
N GLU A 332 -1.79 23.46 -14.48
CA GLU A 332 -1.87 24.51 -13.46
C GLU A 332 -0.70 24.44 -12.47
N PHE A 333 -0.25 23.24 -12.11
CA PHE A 333 0.93 23.05 -11.28
C PHE A 333 2.22 23.43 -12.03
N ASP A 334 2.38 23.00 -13.27
CA ASP A 334 3.56 23.34 -14.09
C ASP A 334 3.65 24.84 -14.36
N GLU A 335 2.53 25.51 -14.67
CA GLU A 335 2.46 26.96 -14.81
C GLU A 335 2.87 27.67 -13.51
N PHE A 336 2.36 27.21 -12.36
CA PHE A 336 2.74 27.76 -11.06
C PHE A 336 4.26 27.67 -10.82
N LEU A 337 4.87 26.52 -11.13
CA LEU A 337 6.31 26.33 -10.98
C LEU A 337 7.13 27.21 -11.93
N LEU A 338 6.69 27.35 -13.19
CA LEU A 338 7.35 28.21 -14.18
C LEU A 338 7.25 29.69 -13.84
N GLU A 339 6.16 30.12 -13.20
CA GLU A 339 5.99 31.49 -12.75
C GLU A 339 6.85 31.81 -11.51
N HIS A 340 6.88 30.92 -10.53
CA HIS A 340 7.48 31.20 -9.22
C HIS A 340 8.94 30.74 -9.10
N GLY A 341 9.32 29.68 -9.81
CA GLY A 341 10.68 29.12 -9.78
C GLY A 341 11.75 30.17 -10.09
N PRO A 342 11.68 30.89 -11.23
CA PRO A 342 12.68 31.90 -11.60
C PRO A 342 12.82 33.06 -10.60
N ARG A 343 11.74 33.39 -9.88
CA ARG A 343 11.75 34.44 -8.84
C ARG A 343 12.56 34.01 -7.63
N ILE A 344 12.53 32.71 -7.29
CA ILE A 344 13.26 32.14 -6.16
C ILE A 344 14.69 31.75 -6.55
N PHE A 345 14.88 31.28 -7.78
CA PHE A 345 16.17 30.82 -8.31
C PHE A 345 16.55 31.58 -9.59
N PRO A 346 16.82 32.90 -9.51
CA PRO A 346 17.07 33.75 -10.68
C PRO A 346 18.34 33.38 -11.46
N GLY A 347 19.26 32.62 -10.86
CA GLY A 347 20.47 32.13 -11.52
C GLY A 347 20.30 30.87 -12.35
N LEU A 348 19.09 30.27 -12.40
CA LEU A 348 18.79 29.07 -13.16
C LEU A 348 17.96 29.39 -14.40
N THR A 349 17.99 28.50 -15.40
CA THR A 349 17.02 28.58 -16.51
C THR A 349 15.60 28.42 -15.96
N PRO A 350 14.56 28.96 -16.63
CA PRO A 350 13.20 28.87 -16.11
C PRO A 350 12.74 27.45 -15.78
N LYS A 351 13.09 26.48 -16.62
CA LYS A 351 12.78 25.07 -16.39
C LYS A 351 13.51 24.50 -15.17
N ALA A 352 14.82 24.75 -15.04
CA ALA A 352 15.59 24.26 -13.90
C ALA A 352 15.15 24.91 -12.58
N ALA A 353 14.77 26.19 -12.62
CA ALA A 353 14.20 26.91 -11.48
C ALA A 353 12.85 26.32 -11.06
N ALA A 354 11.98 26.02 -12.03
CA ALA A 354 10.69 25.35 -11.81
C ALA A 354 10.86 23.96 -11.21
N ASP A 355 11.77 23.14 -11.77
CA ASP A 355 12.06 21.80 -11.25
C ASP A 355 12.62 21.83 -9.83
N ARG A 356 13.49 22.80 -9.53
CA ARG A 356 14.02 22.98 -8.17
C ARG A 356 12.96 23.42 -7.19
N LEU A 357 12.05 24.32 -7.58
CA LEU A 357 10.93 24.70 -6.74
C LEU A 357 10.02 23.49 -6.49
N GLY A 358 9.63 22.78 -7.53
CA GLY A 358 8.80 21.58 -7.43
C GLY A 358 9.42 20.52 -6.52
N ALA A 359 10.74 20.29 -6.65
CA ALA A 359 11.48 19.39 -5.76
C ALA A 359 11.40 19.81 -4.29
N ARG A 360 11.40 21.11 -4.00
CA ARG A 360 11.23 21.63 -2.63
C ARG A 360 9.79 21.52 -2.13
N LEU A 361 8.78 21.67 -3.00
CA LEU A 361 7.37 21.48 -2.62
C LEU A 361 7.08 20.00 -2.28
N PHE A 362 7.58 19.07 -3.10
CA PHE A 362 7.43 17.64 -2.85
C PHE A 362 8.38 17.11 -1.77
N GLY A 363 9.56 17.73 -1.64
CA GLY A 363 10.69 17.22 -0.87
C GLY A 363 11.58 16.24 -1.66
N ARG A 364 11.22 15.90 -2.89
CA ARG A 364 12.03 15.04 -3.76
C ARG A 364 12.06 15.62 -5.16
N TRP A 365 13.18 15.45 -5.85
CA TRP A 365 13.24 15.61 -7.30
C TRP A 365 12.36 14.56 -7.99
N LYS A 366 11.98 14.83 -9.24
CA LYS A 366 11.14 13.93 -10.05
C LYS A 366 11.68 12.50 -10.13
N ASP A 367 13.01 12.33 -10.16
CA ASP A 367 13.68 11.01 -10.19
C ASP A 367 13.62 10.24 -8.84
N GLY A 368 13.17 10.89 -7.77
CA GLY A 368 13.06 10.36 -6.41
C GLY A 368 14.17 10.80 -5.46
N THR A 369 15.20 11.52 -5.94
CA THR A 369 16.28 12.05 -5.08
C THR A 369 15.69 12.95 -3.98
N PRO A 370 15.88 12.66 -2.69
CA PRO A 370 15.39 13.53 -1.62
C PRO A 370 16.22 14.81 -1.55
N THR A 371 15.53 15.96 -1.46
CA THR A 371 16.18 17.27 -1.28
C THR A 371 16.98 17.35 0.02
N GLU A 372 16.60 16.54 1.01
CA GLU A 372 17.37 16.36 2.24
C GLU A 372 18.76 15.77 2.01
N LEU A 373 19.03 15.03 0.92
CA LEU A 373 20.36 14.50 0.61
C LEU A 373 21.05 15.28 -0.51
N SER A 374 20.29 15.72 -1.52
CA SER A 374 20.78 16.56 -2.61
C SER A 374 19.84 17.75 -2.85
N PRO A 375 20.05 18.88 -2.14
CA PRO A 375 19.10 20.00 -2.15
C PRO A 375 19.14 20.84 -3.44
N ASP A 376 20.23 20.76 -4.20
CA ASP A 376 20.49 21.66 -5.34
C ASP A 376 20.27 21.00 -6.71
N ALA A 377 20.29 19.66 -6.80
CA ALA A 377 20.13 18.92 -8.05
C ALA A 377 19.66 17.46 -7.82
N PRO A 378 19.03 16.82 -8.82
CA PRO A 378 18.85 15.36 -8.81
C PRO A 378 20.20 14.64 -8.81
N ASP A 379 20.26 13.46 -8.19
CA ASP A 379 21.48 12.66 -8.08
C ASP A 379 21.16 11.19 -8.43
N PRO A 380 21.51 10.72 -9.64
CA PRO A 380 21.33 9.33 -10.06
C PRO A 380 22.01 8.30 -9.14
N ALA A 381 23.08 8.66 -8.44
CA ALA A 381 23.74 7.77 -7.48
C ALA A 381 22.93 7.62 -6.17
N ILE A 382 21.96 8.50 -5.93
CA ILE A 382 20.96 8.37 -4.87
C ILE A 382 19.68 7.74 -5.42
N SER A 383 19.10 8.29 -6.50
CA SER A 383 17.83 7.83 -7.05
C SER A 383 17.89 6.42 -7.66
N GLY A 384 19.06 5.98 -8.11
CA GLY A 384 19.33 4.62 -8.57
C GLY A 384 19.60 3.60 -7.46
N ASN A 385 19.69 4.03 -6.19
CA ASN A 385 20.12 3.17 -5.09
C ASN A 385 19.06 3.09 -3.97
N ASP A 386 18.37 1.97 -3.89
CA ASP A 386 17.33 1.69 -2.87
C ASP A 386 17.87 1.86 -1.43
N LYS A 387 19.17 1.64 -1.19
CA LYS A 387 19.81 1.83 0.14
C LYS A 387 20.08 3.28 0.51
N ARG A 388 20.01 4.21 -0.44
CA ARG A 388 20.28 5.65 -0.22
C ARG A 388 19.03 6.51 -0.37
N ILE A 389 18.15 6.16 -1.29
CA ILE A 389 17.01 6.99 -1.72
C ILE A 389 16.05 7.37 -0.58
N ASN A 390 15.98 6.57 0.48
CA ASN A 390 15.15 6.85 1.65
C ASN A 390 15.93 7.03 2.97
N ASN A 391 17.26 6.92 2.94
CA ASN A 391 18.09 6.84 4.14
C ASN A 391 18.50 8.23 4.65
N PHE A 392 17.55 8.92 5.29
CA PHE A 392 17.73 10.23 5.91
C PHE A 392 16.74 10.42 7.08
N THR A 393 16.92 11.43 7.91
CA THR A 393 16.04 11.67 9.07
C THR A 393 15.62 13.13 9.26
N PHE A 394 16.02 14.03 8.35
CA PHE A 394 15.96 15.49 8.49
C PHE A 394 16.91 16.04 9.55
N ASP A 395 17.98 16.69 9.10
CA ASP A 395 18.93 17.37 9.98
C ASP A 395 18.32 18.67 10.51
N GLN A 396 17.91 18.65 11.79
CA GLN A 396 17.31 19.81 12.45
C GLN A 396 18.23 21.04 12.46
N SER A 397 19.55 20.87 12.40
CA SER A 397 20.50 21.99 12.35
C SER A 397 20.47 22.76 11.02
N LYS A 398 19.83 22.20 9.99
CA LYS A 398 19.75 22.80 8.64
C LYS A 398 18.49 23.60 8.39
N GLY A 399 17.58 23.67 9.38
CA GLY A 399 16.31 24.40 9.25
C GLY A 399 15.55 23.96 8.00
N GLN A 400 15.24 24.93 7.13
CA GLN A 400 14.55 24.73 5.86
C GLN A 400 15.47 24.81 4.64
N THR A 401 16.78 25.03 4.81
CA THR A 401 17.73 25.19 3.68
C THR A 401 17.73 23.98 2.74
N ARG A 402 17.70 22.76 3.27
CA ARG A 402 17.72 21.51 2.48
C ARG A 402 16.31 21.10 2.03
N CYS A 403 15.40 20.95 2.98
CA CYS A 403 14.02 20.53 2.75
C CYS A 403 13.06 21.41 3.57
N PRO A 404 12.08 22.10 2.98
CA PRO A 404 11.10 22.89 3.73
C PRO A 404 10.32 22.05 4.75
N PHE A 405 9.95 22.61 5.91
CA PHE A 405 9.17 21.89 6.92
C PHE A 405 7.80 21.44 6.39
N ALA A 406 7.19 22.26 5.53
CA ALA A 406 5.91 21.96 4.91
C ALA A 406 6.00 21.16 3.59
N ALA A 407 7.20 20.74 3.16
CA ALA A 407 7.33 19.87 1.98
C ALA A 407 6.49 18.60 2.16
N HIS A 408 5.84 18.14 1.08
CA HIS A 408 4.89 17.03 1.12
C HIS A 408 5.47 15.80 1.84
N MET A 409 6.64 15.36 1.41
CA MET A 409 7.45 14.29 2.02
C MET A 409 7.68 14.43 3.53
N ARG A 410 7.91 15.65 4.02
CA ARG A 410 8.26 15.98 5.41
C ARG A 410 7.00 16.10 6.29
N LYS A 411 5.89 16.57 5.72
CA LYS A 411 4.55 16.51 6.33
C LYS A 411 4.04 15.08 6.46
N SER A 412 4.21 14.24 5.43
CA SER A 412 3.71 12.85 5.43
C SER A 412 4.48 11.89 6.34
N ASN A 413 5.72 12.23 6.68
CA ASN A 413 6.55 11.47 7.61
C ASN A 413 7.58 12.42 8.23
N PRO A 414 7.33 12.96 9.44
CA PRO A 414 8.17 13.98 10.06
C PRO A 414 9.56 13.48 10.50
N ARG A 415 9.79 12.17 10.58
CA ARG A 415 11.06 11.56 11.06
C ARG A 415 11.55 12.24 12.34
N ASN A 416 12.76 12.81 12.36
CA ASN A 416 13.31 13.45 13.55
C ASN A 416 12.67 14.81 13.88
N ASP A 417 11.70 15.32 13.09
CA ASP A 417 10.99 16.55 13.46
C ASP A 417 10.02 16.39 14.64
N VAL A 418 9.77 15.16 15.04
CA VAL A 418 9.01 14.79 16.24
C VAL A 418 9.88 13.96 17.18
N SER A 419 9.63 14.07 18.48
CA SER A 419 10.38 13.33 19.50
C SER A 419 9.44 12.87 20.62
N PRO A 420 9.48 11.58 21.01
CA PRO A 420 10.19 10.49 20.33
C PRO A 420 9.61 10.21 18.93
N VAL A 421 10.41 9.66 18.01
CA VAL A 421 9.97 9.37 16.62
C VAL A 421 8.82 8.36 16.62
N GLU A 422 8.83 7.45 17.57
CA GLU A 422 7.81 6.42 17.78
C GLU A 422 6.42 7.00 18.09
N SER A 423 6.34 8.25 18.57
CA SER A 423 5.06 8.91 18.90
C SER A 423 4.12 9.01 17.71
N VAL A 424 4.63 8.99 16.47
CA VAL A 424 3.83 9.05 15.26
C VAL A 424 3.54 7.70 14.62
N PHE A 425 4.09 6.60 15.13
CA PHE A 425 3.95 5.28 14.49
C PHE A 425 2.50 4.83 14.35
N ARG A 426 1.68 5.08 15.37
CA ARG A 426 0.23 4.78 15.35
C ARG A 426 -0.55 5.50 14.26
N HIS A 427 0.03 6.55 13.66
CA HIS A 427 -0.61 7.33 12.62
C HIS A 427 -0.27 6.83 11.21
N PHE A 428 0.77 6.01 11.06
CA PHE A 428 1.23 5.61 9.74
C PHE A 428 0.24 4.73 8.99
N ILE A 429 0.15 5.00 7.70
CA ILE A 429 -0.69 4.30 6.73
C ILE A 429 0.20 3.56 5.71
N ARG A 430 -0.33 2.48 5.15
CA ARG A 430 0.27 1.78 4.01
C ARG A 430 -0.42 2.19 2.73
N ARG A 431 0.32 2.74 1.76
CA ARG A 431 -0.25 3.28 0.50
C ARG A 431 -0.05 2.30 -0.64
N HIS A 432 -1.13 2.04 -1.38
CA HIS A 432 -1.18 1.24 -2.59
C HIS A 432 -1.88 2.01 -3.71
N ASN A 433 -1.43 3.24 -3.93
CA ASN A 433 -2.04 4.16 -4.90
C ASN A 433 -1.85 3.68 -6.35
N MET A 434 -2.67 4.16 -7.26
CA MET A 434 -2.53 3.91 -8.70
C MET A 434 -2.90 5.17 -9.50
N PRO A 435 -2.05 5.64 -10.45
CA PRO A 435 -2.44 6.70 -11.36
C PRO A 435 -3.62 6.29 -12.26
N TYR A 436 -4.41 7.25 -12.71
CA TYR A 436 -5.47 7.05 -13.71
C TYR A 436 -5.53 8.22 -14.69
N GLY A 437 -6.24 8.01 -15.79
CA GLY A 437 -6.40 9.02 -16.84
C GLY A 437 -5.21 9.09 -17.79
N ASN A 438 -5.39 9.83 -18.88
CA ASN A 438 -4.39 9.97 -19.94
C ASN A 438 -3.28 10.94 -19.53
N GLU A 439 -2.17 10.90 -20.28
CA GLU A 439 -1.14 11.93 -20.21
C GLU A 439 -1.68 13.32 -20.58
N VAL A 440 -0.95 14.37 -20.21
CA VAL A 440 -1.29 15.74 -20.62
C VAL A 440 -1.18 15.86 -22.15
N THR A 441 -2.23 16.35 -22.79
CA THR A 441 -2.28 16.56 -24.24
C THR A 441 -1.45 17.79 -24.67
N ALA A 442 -1.24 17.98 -25.97
CA ALA A 442 -0.61 19.22 -26.46
C ALA A 442 -1.52 20.44 -26.21
N GLU A 443 -2.83 20.27 -26.40
CA GLU A 443 -3.83 21.31 -26.14
C GLU A 443 -3.84 21.75 -24.67
N GLU A 444 -3.70 20.84 -23.72
CA GLU A 444 -3.61 21.20 -22.29
C GLU A 444 -2.27 21.81 -21.88
N ARG A 445 -1.19 21.56 -22.63
CA ARG A 445 0.11 22.21 -22.38
C ARG A 445 0.14 23.63 -22.95
N ASP A 446 -0.43 23.81 -24.13
CA ASP A 446 -0.43 25.08 -24.86
C ASP A 446 -1.63 25.95 -24.48
N GLY A 447 -2.71 25.31 -24.04
CA GLY A 447 -3.90 25.91 -23.43
C GLY A 447 -3.72 26.05 -21.92
N ASN A 448 -4.27 27.11 -21.35
CA ASN A 448 -4.03 27.49 -19.95
C ASN A 448 -4.79 26.64 -18.92
N GLY A 449 -4.89 25.32 -19.08
CA GLY A 449 -5.52 24.49 -18.06
C GLY A 449 -5.86 23.05 -18.45
N THR A 450 -6.26 22.29 -17.43
CA THR A 450 -6.70 20.90 -17.53
C THR A 450 -8.03 20.79 -18.29
N ILE A 451 -8.09 19.84 -19.23
CA ILE A 451 -9.30 19.51 -20.03
C ILE A 451 -9.75 18.07 -19.76
N GLU A 452 -8.79 17.13 -19.62
CA GLU A 452 -9.08 15.73 -19.34
C GLU A 452 -8.83 15.37 -17.87
N GLU A 453 -9.67 14.48 -17.32
CA GLU A 453 -9.45 13.97 -15.97
C GLU A 453 -8.29 12.99 -15.91
N ARG A 454 -7.35 13.28 -15.01
CA ARG A 454 -6.23 12.41 -14.65
C ARG A 454 -5.90 12.60 -13.20
N GLY A 455 -5.18 11.65 -12.61
CA GLY A 455 -4.62 11.86 -11.29
C GLY A 455 -4.27 10.58 -10.58
N LEU A 456 -4.48 10.56 -9.27
CA LEU A 456 -4.10 9.47 -8.41
C LEU A 456 -5.34 8.90 -7.71
N HIS A 457 -5.59 7.61 -7.90
CA HIS A 457 -6.50 6.89 -7.03
C HIS A 457 -5.71 6.43 -5.82
N VAL A 458 -5.87 7.14 -4.71
CA VAL A 458 -5.23 6.80 -3.44
C VAL A 458 -5.98 5.62 -2.86
N VAL A 459 -5.23 4.61 -2.44
CA VAL A 459 -5.71 3.51 -1.61
C VAL A 459 -4.75 3.40 -0.46
N CYS A 460 -5.24 3.45 0.78
CA CYS A 460 -4.39 3.23 1.93
C CYS A 460 -5.06 2.41 3.02
N TYR A 461 -4.24 1.74 3.81
CA TYR A 461 -4.66 0.83 4.86
C TYR A 461 -4.11 1.25 6.22
N ALA A 462 -4.95 1.09 7.24
CA ALA A 462 -4.62 1.26 8.65
C ALA A 462 -5.65 0.51 9.52
N SER A 463 -5.31 0.26 10.78
CA SER A 463 -6.28 -0.26 11.75
C SER A 463 -7.24 0.82 12.29
N SER A 464 -7.00 2.10 11.97
CA SER A 464 -7.92 3.22 12.24
C SER A 464 -7.82 4.29 11.16
N ILE A 465 -8.96 4.76 10.67
CA ILE A 465 -9.06 5.89 9.74
C ILE A 465 -8.80 7.18 10.51
N VAL A 466 -9.38 7.33 11.70
CA VAL A 466 -9.23 8.54 12.54
C VAL A 466 -7.76 8.75 12.91
N ARG A 467 -7.06 7.70 13.37
CA ARG A 467 -5.62 7.82 13.71
C ARG A 467 -4.73 7.81 12.48
N GLY A 468 -5.15 7.20 11.38
CA GLY A 468 -4.37 7.07 10.14
C GLY A 468 -4.63 8.18 9.14
N PHE A 469 -5.37 7.86 8.07
CA PHE A 469 -5.62 8.73 6.93
C PHE A 469 -6.18 10.12 7.31
N LYS A 470 -7.16 10.16 8.20
CA LYS A 470 -7.79 11.42 8.60
C LYS A 470 -6.81 12.30 9.37
N PHE A 471 -6.01 11.71 10.24
CA PHE A 471 -4.96 12.42 10.96
C PHE A 471 -3.91 13.01 10.00
N TYR A 472 -3.47 12.24 9.01
CA TYR A 472 -2.60 12.73 7.94
C TYR A 472 -3.17 13.99 7.28
N GLN A 473 -4.43 13.94 6.86
CA GLN A 473 -5.06 15.06 6.18
C GLN A 473 -5.22 16.27 7.11
N GLN A 474 -5.80 16.08 8.30
CA GLN A 474 -6.16 17.19 9.19
C GLN A 474 -4.98 17.73 9.98
N ALA A 475 -4.27 16.84 10.68
CA ALA A 475 -3.28 17.23 11.67
C ALA A 475 -1.89 17.44 11.06
N TRP A 476 -1.63 16.93 9.85
CA TRP A 476 -0.35 17.13 9.16
C TRP A 476 -0.49 18.01 7.92
N TYR A 477 -1.25 17.59 6.92
CA TYR A 477 -1.34 18.31 5.64
C TYR A 477 -2.04 19.67 5.79
N ASN A 478 -3.17 19.71 6.50
CA ASN A 478 -3.96 20.93 6.66
C ASN A 478 -3.51 21.80 7.84
N GLU A 479 -2.70 21.28 8.76
CA GLU A 479 -2.28 22.01 9.96
C GLU A 479 -1.05 22.90 9.69
N PRO A 480 -1.16 24.23 9.68
CA PRO A 480 -0.04 25.12 9.39
C PRO A 480 1.08 25.08 10.42
N ASN A 481 0.82 24.66 11.67
CA ASN A 481 1.81 24.58 12.74
C ASN A 481 2.54 23.22 12.80
N PHE A 482 2.23 22.28 11.91
CA PHE A 482 2.90 20.98 11.85
C PHE A 482 4.06 20.98 10.84
N PRO A 483 5.21 20.33 11.08
CA PRO A 483 5.61 19.67 12.33
C PRO A 483 5.75 20.66 13.50
N PRO A 484 5.57 20.21 14.76
CA PRO A 484 5.54 21.11 15.91
C PRO A 484 6.92 21.69 16.22
N ASN A 485 6.94 22.74 17.07
CA ASN A 485 8.14 23.32 17.67
C ASN A 485 9.19 23.77 16.65
N LYS A 486 8.76 24.35 15.52
CA LYS A 486 9.67 24.93 14.52
C LYS A 486 9.89 26.42 14.78
N PRO A 487 11.08 26.95 14.49
CA PRO A 487 11.38 28.37 14.67
C PRO A 487 10.53 29.25 13.75
N GLU A 488 10.15 28.72 12.58
CA GLU A 488 9.30 29.36 11.60
C GLU A 488 8.01 28.57 11.42
N LEU A 489 6.91 29.27 11.16
CA LEU A 489 5.62 28.65 10.87
C LEU A 489 5.70 27.89 9.54
N PRO A 490 5.59 26.55 9.52
CA PRO A 490 5.77 25.77 8.28
C PRO A 490 4.74 26.13 7.20
N GLY A 491 3.47 26.28 7.61
CA GLY A 491 2.34 26.35 6.71
C GLY A 491 1.80 24.97 6.33
N MET A 492 0.89 24.93 5.36
CA MET A 492 0.19 23.73 4.92
C MET A 492 1.01 22.95 3.88
N ASP A 493 0.68 21.67 3.72
CA ASP A 493 1.23 20.87 2.63
C ASP A 493 0.86 21.48 1.26
N PRO A 494 1.85 21.75 0.38
CA PRO A 494 1.63 22.43 -0.89
C PRO A 494 0.95 21.56 -1.95
N ILE A 495 0.89 20.24 -1.76
CA ILE A 495 0.32 19.27 -2.70
C ILE A 495 -1.02 18.73 -2.20
N PHE A 496 -1.05 18.14 -1.00
CA PHE A 496 -2.21 17.46 -0.41
C PHE A 496 -2.98 18.30 0.61
N GLY A 497 -2.43 19.43 1.07
CA GLY A 497 -3.16 20.34 1.95
C GLY A 497 -4.45 20.83 1.29
N GLN A 498 -5.49 21.03 2.08
CA GLN A 498 -6.82 21.47 1.64
C GLN A 498 -7.38 22.49 2.64
N THR A 499 -7.99 23.54 2.12
CA THR A 499 -8.75 24.55 2.87
C THR A 499 -10.26 24.37 2.67
N GLY A 500 -10.68 23.71 1.58
CA GLY A 500 -12.08 23.58 1.17
C GLY A 500 -12.67 24.85 0.56
N GLU A 501 -11.89 25.91 0.54
CA GLU A 501 -12.27 27.26 0.14
C GLU A 501 -11.30 27.82 -0.91
N GLU A 502 -10.48 26.97 -1.54
CA GLU A 502 -9.63 27.40 -2.67
C GLU A 502 -10.52 27.95 -3.79
N GLY A 503 -10.20 29.17 -4.23
CA GLY A 503 -11.02 29.94 -5.18
C GLY A 503 -12.03 30.90 -4.54
N GLN A 504 -12.18 30.88 -3.20
CA GLN A 504 -12.97 31.85 -2.44
C GLN A 504 -12.08 32.91 -1.74
N GLY A 505 -10.86 33.10 -2.23
CA GLY A 505 -9.88 34.02 -1.63
C GLY A 505 -9.13 33.46 -0.42
N VAL A 506 -9.37 32.19 -0.06
CA VAL A 506 -8.60 31.46 0.96
C VAL A 506 -7.56 30.61 0.26
N TYR A 507 -6.30 30.80 0.64
CA TYR A 507 -5.17 30.16 -0.01
C TYR A 507 -4.36 29.36 1.01
N ARG A 508 -3.94 28.17 0.58
CA ARG A 508 -2.87 27.44 1.26
C ARG A 508 -1.59 28.27 1.15
N TYR A 509 -0.72 28.16 2.13
CA TYR A 509 0.59 28.80 2.07
C TYR A 509 1.63 27.93 2.75
N MET A 510 2.90 28.17 2.44
CA MET A 510 4.04 27.62 3.15
C MET A 510 5.17 28.64 3.30
N THR A 511 6.04 28.42 4.27
CA THR A 511 7.37 29.06 4.33
C THR A 511 8.47 28.08 3.89
N GLY A 512 9.71 28.55 3.78
CA GLY A 512 10.86 27.71 3.49
C GLY A 512 11.04 27.31 2.02
N SER A 513 10.11 27.64 1.11
CA SER A 513 10.27 27.32 -0.31
C SER A 513 11.50 28.01 -0.93
N ASN A 514 11.85 29.20 -0.43
CA ASN A 514 13.13 29.87 -0.70
C ASN A 514 14.19 29.50 0.36
N PRO A 515 15.28 28.77 0.00
CA PRO A 515 16.30 28.35 0.97
C PRO A 515 17.15 29.50 1.53
N THR A 516 17.16 30.69 0.92
CA THR A 516 17.91 31.86 1.41
C THR A 516 17.05 32.81 2.23
N LEU A 517 15.72 32.73 2.09
CA LEU A 517 14.73 33.53 2.80
C LEU A 517 13.69 32.59 3.42
N GLU A 518 14.08 31.83 4.45
CA GLU A 518 13.25 30.74 5.01
C GLU A 518 11.88 31.21 5.53
N GLN A 519 11.73 32.48 5.90
CA GLN A 519 10.46 33.07 6.36
C GLN A 519 9.54 33.56 5.23
N GLN A 520 10.02 33.56 3.99
CA GLN A 520 9.25 34.05 2.85
C GLN A 520 8.01 33.17 2.65
N VAL A 521 6.83 33.80 2.70
CA VAL A 521 5.56 33.14 2.47
C VAL A 521 5.34 32.94 0.97
N MET A 522 5.06 31.70 0.59
CA MET A 522 4.55 31.32 -0.72
C MET A 522 3.08 30.91 -0.58
N SER A 523 2.20 31.60 -1.30
CA SER A 523 0.77 31.26 -1.35
C SER A 523 0.46 30.39 -2.57
N PHE A 524 -0.53 29.52 -2.45
CA PHE A 524 -1.01 28.63 -3.50
C PHE A 524 -2.47 28.98 -3.84
N PRO A 525 -2.68 29.96 -4.73
CA PRO A 525 -4.03 30.43 -5.05
C PRO A 525 -4.82 29.46 -5.93
N LYS A 526 -4.13 28.59 -6.67
CA LYS A 526 -4.73 27.55 -7.50
C LYS A 526 -4.74 26.20 -6.75
N LYS A 527 -5.75 25.38 -7.04
CA LYS A 527 -5.74 23.96 -6.67
C LYS A 527 -4.77 23.23 -7.59
N PHE A 528 -4.01 22.29 -7.04
CA PHE A 528 -3.25 21.31 -7.84
C PHE A 528 -3.92 19.94 -7.77
N ILE A 529 -4.53 19.63 -6.63
CA ILE A 529 -5.32 18.42 -6.42
C ILE A 529 -6.77 18.83 -6.19
N ASP A 530 -7.68 18.16 -6.89
CA ASP A 530 -9.14 18.31 -6.72
C ASP A 530 -9.75 16.94 -6.34
N PRO A 531 -10.15 16.74 -5.07
CA PRO A 531 -10.82 15.51 -4.66
C PRO A 531 -12.19 15.35 -5.33
N ARG A 532 -12.40 14.21 -6.00
CA ARG A 532 -13.62 13.94 -6.78
C ARG A 532 -14.42 12.72 -6.36
N GLY A 533 -13.97 12.01 -5.32
CA GLY A 533 -14.68 10.85 -4.81
C GLY A 533 -13.84 10.02 -3.88
N GLY A 534 -14.48 9.06 -3.23
CA GLY A 534 -13.82 8.11 -2.34
C GLY A 534 -14.82 7.55 -1.34
N GLU A 535 -14.41 6.53 -0.60
CA GLU A 535 -15.18 5.98 0.50
C GLU A 535 -14.23 5.30 1.50
N TYR A 536 -14.72 5.11 2.73
CA TYR A 536 -14.11 4.31 3.76
C TYR A 536 -14.69 2.88 3.73
N PHE A 537 -13.80 1.90 3.63
CA PHE A 537 -14.13 0.49 3.63
C PHE A 537 -13.42 -0.21 4.78
N PHE A 538 -13.94 -1.37 5.17
CA PHE A 538 -13.25 -2.36 5.96
C PHE A 538 -12.98 -3.57 5.06
N SER A 539 -11.72 -4.00 4.97
CA SER A 539 -11.32 -5.25 4.31
C SER A 539 -11.27 -6.35 5.36
N PRO A 540 -12.25 -7.27 5.40
CA PRO A 540 -12.31 -8.32 6.41
C PRO A 540 -11.29 -9.44 6.15
N SER A 541 -11.02 -10.22 7.18
CA SER A 541 -10.24 -11.46 7.05
C SER A 541 -10.95 -12.50 6.19
N ILE A 542 -10.18 -13.45 5.63
CA ILE A 542 -10.74 -14.51 4.79
C ILE A 542 -11.73 -15.38 5.56
N SER A 543 -11.49 -15.63 6.85
CA SER A 543 -12.45 -16.34 7.70
C SER A 543 -13.76 -15.58 7.81
N THR A 544 -13.74 -14.27 8.02
CA THR A 544 -14.97 -13.46 8.06
C THR A 544 -15.69 -13.44 6.72
N LEU A 545 -14.95 -13.35 5.62
CA LEU A 545 -15.52 -13.43 4.28
C LEU A 545 -16.20 -14.78 4.02
N ARG A 546 -15.57 -15.88 4.42
CA ARG A 546 -16.03 -17.26 4.19
C ARG A 546 -17.14 -17.69 5.14
N ASP A 547 -16.97 -17.42 6.43
CA ASP A 547 -17.77 -18.02 7.50
C ASP A 547 -18.93 -17.12 7.94
N ILE A 548 -18.92 -15.84 7.56
CA ILE A 548 -19.99 -14.89 7.86
C ILE A 548 -20.57 -14.31 6.56
N ILE A 549 -19.78 -13.58 5.76
CA ILE A 549 -20.33 -12.87 4.60
C ILE A 549 -20.85 -13.83 3.51
N ALA A 550 -20.23 -14.99 3.34
CA ALA A 550 -20.64 -15.98 2.33
C ALA A 550 -21.73 -16.98 2.81
N THR A 551 -22.03 -17.04 4.11
CA THR A 551 -22.96 -18.01 4.73
C THR A 551 -24.25 -17.32 5.10
N ASN A 552 -25.42 -17.95 4.95
CA ASN A 552 -26.71 -17.34 5.32
C ASN A 552 -26.96 -17.31 6.83
#